data_AF-A0A450U9M4-F1
#
_entry.id   AF-A0A450U9M4-F1
#
_cell.length_a   1.000
_cell.length_b   1.000
_cell.length_c   1.000
_cell.angle_alpha   90.00
_cell.angle_beta   90.00
_cell.angle_gamma   90.00
#
_symmetry.space_group_name_H-M   'P 1'
#
loop_
_entity.id
_entity.type
_entity.pdbx_description
1 polymer ?
#
loop_
_entity_poly.entity_id
_entity_poly.type
_entity_poly.pdbx_seq_one_letter_code
_entity_poly.pdbx_strand_id
1 'polypeptide(L)'
;MSRQKAHIVDTGIVLPYRVPIARHREMDAKMRRTHGVPESIILMSQALSKGSGIRSHHTVRPHWLPKNESSADYPDPTHRTPS
;
A
#
# COMPACT_ATOMS: atom_id res chain seq x y z
N MET A 1 11.48 43.47 -18.05
CA MET A 1 11.53 42.65 -16.82
C MET A 1 11.47 41.18 -17.23
N SER A 2 12.54 40.42 -16.97
CA SER A 2 12.57 38.98 -17.28
C SER A 2 11.59 38.24 -16.36
N ARG A 3 10.58 37.57 -16.93
CA ARG A 3 9.66 36.71 -16.17
C ARG A 3 10.45 35.48 -15.69
N GLN A 4 10.88 35.49 -14.43
CA GLN A 4 11.40 34.28 -13.79
C GLN A 4 10.31 33.21 -13.82
N LYS A 5 10.65 32.03 -14.36
CA LYS A 5 9.75 30.87 -14.41
C LYS A 5 9.90 30.07 -13.11
N ALA A 6 8.79 29.53 -12.63
CA ALA A 6 8.83 28.60 -11.49
C ALA A 6 9.41 27.26 -11.95
N HIS A 7 10.31 26.71 -11.14
CA HIS A 7 10.92 25.40 -11.34
C HIS A 7 10.75 24.56 -10.07
N ILE A 8 10.51 23.26 -10.25
CA ILE A 8 10.58 22.31 -9.15
C ILE A 8 12.05 22.11 -8.82
N VAL A 9 12.44 22.49 -7.59
CA VAL A 9 13.82 22.38 -7.12
C VAL A 9 14.14 21.02 -6.53
N ASP A 10 13.14 20.32 -5.97
CA ASP A 10 13.25 18.96 -5.46
C ASP A 10 11.88 18.27 -5.33
N THR A 11 11.86 16.94 -5.29
CA THR A 11 10.69 16.11 -4.99
C THR A 11 11.07 14.90 -4.14
N GLY A 12 10.32 14.65 -3.07
CA GLY A 12 10.47 13.45 -2.23
C GLY A 12 9.15 12.72 -2.03
N ILE A 13 9.21 11.39 -1.93
CA ILE A 13 8.07 10.53 -1.57
C ILE A 13 8.49 9.49 -0.55
N VAL A 14 7.62 9.25 0.43
CA VAL A 14 7.78 8.21 1.46
C VAL A 14 6.51 7.38 1.47
N LEU A 15 6.66 6.05 1.42
CA LEU A 15 5.54 5.11 1.40
C LEU A 15 5.74 4.02 2.48
N PRO A 16 4.65 3.54 3.12
CA PRO A 16 4.71 2.40 4.04
C PRO A 16 5.12 1.08 3.38
N TYR A 17 5.03 -0.04 4.12
CA TYR A 17 5.39 -1.37 3.62
C TYR A 17 4.62 -1.76 2.37
N ARG A 18 5.33 -2.24 1.35
CA ARG A 18 4.73 -2.64 0.08
C ARG A 18 4.18 -4.06 0.16
N VAL A 19 2.89 -4.23 -0.09
CA VAL A 19 2.21 -5.53 -0.10
C VAL A 19 1.70 -5.85 -1.51
N PRO A 20 1.97 -7.05 -2.06
CA PRO A 20 1.37 -7.47 -3.33
C PRO A 20 -0.17 -7.46 -3.26
N ILE A 21 -0.83 -6.97 -4.31
CA ILE A 21 -2.30 -6.82 -4.28
C ILE A 21 -3.04 -8.14 -4.04
N ALA A 22 -2.46 -9.27 -4.47
CA ALA A 22 -3.04 -10.59 -4.25
C ALA A 22 -3.11 -10.93 -2.75
N ARG A 23 -2.02 -10.69 -2.02
CA ARG A 23 -1.94 -10.84 -0.56
C ARG A 23 -2.89 -9.90 0.15
N HIS A 24 -2.96 -8.65 -0.31
CA HIS A 24 -3.91 -7.67 0.22
C HIS A 24 -5.37 -8.15 0.07
N ARG A 25 -5.76 -8.69 -1.08
CA ARG A 25 -7.12 -9.22 -1.32
C ARG A 25 -7.43 -10.44 -0.44
N GLU A 26 -6.46 -11.33 -0.23
CA GLU A 26 -6.60 -12.49 0.65
C GLU A 26 -6.92 -12.04 2.08
N MET A 27 -6.12 -11.09 2.60
CA MET A 27 -6.26 -10.57 3.95
C MET A 27 -7.55 -9.74 4.11
N ASP A 28 -7.89 -8.90 3.14
CA ASP A 28 -9.15 -8.15 3.12
C ASP A 28 -10.36 -9.09 3.16
N ALA A 29 -10.37 -10.14 2.33
CA ALA A 29 -11.44 -11.13 2.34
C ALA A 29 -11.53 -11.86 3.68
N LYS A 30 -10.39 -12.27 4.26
CA LYS A 30 -10.36 -12.89 5.59
C LYS A 30 -10.99 -11.98 6.65
N MET A 31 -10.58 -10.70 6.70
CA MET A 31 -11.11 -9.74 7.67
C MET A 31 -12.60 -9.50 7.47
N ARG A 32 -13.06 -9.34 6.23
CA ARG A 32 -14.49 -9.16 5.91
C ARG A 32 -15.32 -10.36 6.36
N ARG A 33 -14.85 -11.58 6.16
CA ARG A 33 -15.54 -12.79 6.67
C ARG A 33 -15.60 -12.79 8.19
N THR A 34 -14.52 -12.43 8.88
CA THR A 34 -14.51 -12.31 10.34
C THR A 34 -15.53 -11.30 10.86
N HIS A 35 -15.83 -10.25 10.09
CA HIS A 35 -16.84 -9.24 10.43
C HIS A 35 -18.26 -9.55 9.89
N GLY A 36 -18.50 -10.75 9.37
CA GLY A 36 -19.83 -11.17 8.91
C GLY A 36 -20.30 -10.50 7.60
N VAL A 37 -19.37 -9.97 6.80
CA VAL A 37 -19.72 -9.38 5.51
C VAL A 37 -20.20 -10.48 4.55
N PRO A 38 -21.33 -10.29 3.83
CA PRO A 38 -21.83 -11.28 2.88
C PRO A 38 -20.82 -11.64 1.78
N GLU A 39 -20.72 -12.92 1.42
CA GLU A 39 -19.74 -13.39 0.43
C GLU A 39 -19.94 -12.73 -0.94
N SER A 40 -21.18 -12.37 -1.30
CA SER A 40 -21.47 -11.61 -2.54
C SER A 40 -20.73 -10.25 -2.59
N ILE A 41 -20.65 -9.55 -1.47
CA ILE A 41 -19.95 -8.26 -1.35
C ILE A 41 -18.43 -8.47 -1.39
N ILE A 42 -17.93 -9.56 -0.80
CA ILE A 42 -16.51 -9.91 -0.83
C ILE A 42 -16.09 -10.23 -2.27
N LEU A 43 -16.86 -11.06 -2.98
CA LEU A 43 -16.60 -11.42 -4.38
C LEU A 43 -16.66 -10.21 -5.31
N MET A 44 -17.65 -9.33 -5.12
CA MET A 44 -17.74 -8.07 -5.87
C MET A 44 -16.50 -7.20 -5.63
N SER A 45 -16.07 -7.04 -4.37
CA SER A 45 -14.87 -6.25 -4.03
C SER A 45 -13.61 -6.84 -4.65
N GLN A 46 -13.48 -8.17 -4.67
CA GLN A 46 -12.37 -8.85 -5.32
C GLN A 46 -12.39 -8.66 -6.85
N ALA A 47 -13.55 -8.71 -7.49
CA ALA A 47 -13.70 -8.47 -8.92
C ALA A 47 -13.28 -7.04 -9.30
N LEU A 48 -13.76 -6.04 -8.58
CA LEU A 48 -13.36 -4.63 -8.75
C LEU A 48 -11.85 -4.46 -8.57
N SER A 49 -11.30 -5.03 -7.50
CA SER A 49 -9.86 -4.97 -7.24
C SER A 49 -9.07 -5.62 -8.37
N LYS A 50 -9.50 -6.78 -8.91
CA LYS A 50 -8.85 -7.44 -10.05
C LYS A 50 -8.86 -6.58 -11.32
N GLY A 51 -9.96 -5.88 -11.59
CA GLY A 51 -10.09 -4.97 -12.73
C GLY A 51 -9.32 -3.65 -12.61
N SER A 52 -8.84 -3.28 -11.42
CA SER A 52 -8.24 -1.96 -11.16
C SER A 52 -6.85 -1.71 -11.77
N GLY A 53 -6.14 -2.74 -12.22
CA GLY A 53 -4.74 -2.63 -12.66
C GLY A 53 -3.71 -2.39 -11.53
N ILE A 54 -4.16 -2.24 -10.28
CA ILE A 54 -3.28 -2.07 -9.11
C ILE A 54 -2.49 -3.35 -8.87
N ARG A 55 -1.16 -3.24 -8.77
CA ARG A 55 -0.24 -4.37 -8.55
C ARG A 55 0.18 -4.55 -7.09
N SER A 56 0.24 -3.46 -6.33
CA SER A 56 0.63 -3.47 -4.91
C SER A 56 -0.05 -2.33 -4.15
N HIS A 57 -0.16 -2.51 -2.84
CA HIS A 57 -0.70 -1.53 -1.90
C HIS A 57 0.37 -1.24 -0.82
N HIS A 58 0.47 -0.01 -0.35
CA HIS A 58 1.37 0.34 0.76
C HIS A 58 0.55 0.44 2.05
N THR A 59 0.94 -0.29 3.10
CA THR A 59 0.20 -0.36 4.36
C THR A 59 1.12 -0.25 5.56
N VAL A 60 0.60 0.33 6.64
CA VAL A 60 1.26 0.39 7.95
C VAL A 60 0.96 -0.83 8.81
N ARG A 61 0.13 -1.78 8.34
CA ARG A 61 -0.33 -2.94 9.11
C ARG A 61 0.59 -4.16 8.87
N PRO A 62 1.46 -4.55 9.82
CA PRO A 62 2.46 -5.60 9.58
C PRO A 62 1.84 -6.98 9.33
N HIS A 63 0.65 -7.26 9.88
CA HIS A 63 -0.03 -8.54 9.65
C HIS A 63 -0.49 -8.77 8.20
N TRP A 64 -0.40 -7.75 7.34
CA TRP A 64 -0.69 -7.85 5.90
C TRP A 64 0.53 -8.24 5.08
N LEU A 65 1.72 -8.25 5.70
CA LEU A 65 2.95 -8.65 5.05
C LEU A 65 2.89 -10.13 4.61
N PRO A 66 3.63 -10.48 3.54
CA PRO A 66 3.95 -11.87 3.21
C PRO A 66 4.60 -12.59 4.39
N LYS A 67 4.46 -13.92 4.45
CA LYS A 67 4.92 -14.73 5.60
C LYS A 67 6.42 -14.65 5.87
N ASN A 68 7.20 -14.32 4.85
CA ASN A 68 8.66 -14.19 4.87
C ASN A 68 9.12 -12.73 4.98
N GLU A 69 8.20 -11.79 5.21
CA GLU A 69 8.49 -10.37 5.39
C GLU A 69 8.05 -9.90 6.78
N SER A 70 8.88 -9.07 7.38
CA SER A 70 8.68 -8.42 8.67
C SER A 70 8.69 -6.89 8.48
N SER A 71 8.08 -6.18 9.42
CA SER A 71 8.16 -4.71 9.46
C SER A 71 9.60 -4.19 9.58
N ALA A 72 10.51 -5.00 10.12
CA ALA A 72 11.93 -4.68 10.24
C ALA A 72 12.69 -4.69 8.90
N ASP A 73 12.14 -5.33 7.86
CA ASP A 73 12.77 -5.41 6.54
C ASP A 73 12.64 -4.10 5.74
N TYR A 74 11.91 -3.14 6.29
CA TYR A 74 11.63 -1.85 5.68
C TYR A 74 12.20 -0.75 6.57
N PRO A 75 13.15 0.07 6.07
CA PRO A 75 13.77 1.12 6.88
C PRO A 75 12.71 2.13 7.32
N ASP A 76 12.80 2.56 8.59
CA ASP A 76 11.95 3.64 9.09
C ASP A 76 12.27 4.92 8.31
N PRO A 77 11.28 5.50 7.60
CA PRO A 77 11.53 6.71 6.82
C PRO A 77 11.84 7.94 7.69
N THR A 78 11.72 7.84 9.02
CA THR A 78 12.13 8.90 9.94
C THR A 78 13.64 8.96 10.19
N HIS A 79 14.40 7.93 9.79
CA HIS A 79 15.87 7.99 9.76
C HIS A 79 16.34 8.77 8.52
N ARG A 80 16.21 10.10 8.57
CA ARG A 80 16.98 10.98 7.69
C ARG A 80 18.46 10.81 8.03
N THR A 81 19.24 10.19 7.14
CA THR A 81 20.69 10.45 7.12
C THR A 81 20.89 11.94 6.85
N PRO A 82 21.62 12.68 7.71
CA PRO A 82 21.97 14.05 7.42
C PRO A 82 22.78 14.09 6.13
N SER A 83 22.38 14.97 5.23
CA SER A 83 23.10 15.35 4.01
C SER A 83 24.44 15.99 4.31
#